data_AF-A0A7K8K3V1-F1
#
_entry.id   AF-A0A7K8K3V1-F1
#
_cell.length_a   1.000
_cell.length_b   1.000
_cell.length_c   1.000
_cell.angle_alpha   90.00
_cell.angle_beta   90.00
_cell.angle_gamma   90.00
#
_symmetry.space_group_name_H-M   'P 1'
#
loop_
_entity.id
_entity.type
_entity.pdbx_description
1 polymer ?
#
loop_
_entity_poly.entity_id
_entity_poly.type
_entity_poly.pdbx_seq_one_letter_code
_entity_poly.pdbx_strand_id
1 'polypeptide(L)'
;ASGGVSPPLHAQCWQHPQSPRMDLCHVPADREKGWYLALMAPNVKGPNYAWLDPSRLYCHPQGLQDCVTDLLQPFQGDPIDMVAGIDAMGFILGAAAAATLRKGFLAVRKAGHLCVQTLAQPYTDYSGREKVMEVRTDAISPGLRILLVDQWVETGGTMRAAIELVEQLGGHPPLPAGVAAICIEDSEGGRWIRERYKCAHCVPPRLQPRFDRHQ
;
A
#
# COMPACT_ATOMS: atom_id res chain seq x y z
N ALA A 1 40.91 31.81 -4.52
CA ALA A 1 40.48 30.42 -4.27
C ALA A 1 39.49 30.41 -3.12
N SER A 2 38.20 30.31 -3.46
CA SER A 2 37.11 30.03 -2.51
C SER A 2 35.89 29.63 -3.34
N GLY A 3 35.87 28.36 -3.74
CA GLY A 3 34.74 27.76 -4.44
C GLY A 3 33.56 27.61 -3.48
N GLY A 4 32.52 28.41 -3.67
CA GLY A 4 31.23 28.20 -3.04
C GLY A 4 30.52 27.04 -3.75
N VAL A 5 30.41 25.91 -3.07
CA VAL A 5 29.58 24.78 -3.52
C VAL A 5 28.13 25.14 -3.23
N SER A 6 27.32 25.32 -4.28
CA SER A 6 25.87 25.44 -4.15
C SER A 6 25.31 24.17 -3.50
N PRO A 7 24.39 24.28 -2.53
CA PRO A 7 23.81 23.11 -1.88
C PRO A 7 23.00 22.27 -2.89
N PRO A 8 22.91 20.94 -2.68
CA PRO A 8 22.12 20.07 -3.54
C PRO A 8 20.64 20.49 -3.54
N LEU A 9 19.98 20.33 -4.70
CA LEU A 9 18.58 20.72 -4.97
C LEU A 9 17.55 20.25 -3.92
N HIS A 10 17.85 19.21 -3.14
CA HIS A 10 17.01 18.75 -2.03
C HIS A 10 16.92 19.71 -0.84
N ALA A 11 17.87 20.64 -0.68
CA ALA A 11 17.91 21.56 0.46
C ALA A 11 16.97 22.78 0.32
N GLN A 12 16.37 23.01 -0.85
CA GLN A 12 15.53 24.19 -1.12
C GLN A 12 14.03 23.95 -0.92
N CYS A 13 13.59 22.74 -0.55
CA CYS A 13 12.16 22.41 -0.40
C CYS A 13 11.53 22.79 0.96
N TRP A 14 12.27 23.36 1.91
CA TRP A 14 11.77 23.62 3.28
C TRP A 14 11.30 25.06 3.53
N GLN A 15 10.60 25.68 2.58
CA GLN A 15 9.95 26.98 2.80
C GLN A 15 8.45 26.97 2.45
N HIS A 16 7.73 25.93 2.89
CA HIS A 16 6.29 26.05 3.11
C HIS A 16 6.01 26.32 4.60
N PRO A 17 5.01 27.16 4.94
CA PRO A 17 4.69 27.48 6.32
C PRO A 17 4.50 26.17 7.09
N GLN A 18 5.12 26.06 8.26
CA GLN A 18 5.13 24.86 9.10
C GLN A 18 3.73 24.23 9.08
N SER A 19 3.60 23.07 8.44
CA SER A 19 2.37 22.29 8.58
C SER A 19 2.14 22.16 10.09
N PRO A 20 0.97 22.56 10.62
CA PRO A 20 0.76 22.58 12.06
C PRO A 20 1.11 21.21 12.62
N ARG A 21 1.82 21.20 13.76
CA ARG A 21 2.17 19.95 14.47
C ARG A 21 0.89 19.14 14.63
N MET A 22 0.96 17.85 14.30
CA MET A 22 -0.19 16.97 14.42
C MET A 22 -0.56 16.83 15.89
N ASP A 23 -1.83 17.08 16.21
CA ASP A 23 -2.41 16.69 17.49
C ASP A 23 -2.78 15.21 17.41
N LEU A 24 -2.10 14.36 18.19
CA LEU A 24 -2.33 12.91 18.22
C LEU A 24 -3.60 12.53 19.00
N CYS A 25 -4.16 13.45 19.79
CA CYS A 25 -5.34 13.23 20.61
C CYS A 25 -6.61 13.74 19.94
N HIS A 26 -6.49 14.63 18.94
CA HIS A 26 -7.64 15.16 18.23
C HIS A 26 -8.26 14.13 17.30
N VAL A 27 -9.46 13.66 17.65
CA VAL A 27 -10.28 12.79 16.82
C VAL A 27 -11.57 13.54 16.45
N PRO A 28 -11.90 13.68 15.15
CA PRO A 28 -13.17 14.29 14.74
C PRO A 28 -14.37 13.56 15.35
N ALA A 29 -15.42 14.31 15.72
CA ALA A 29 -16.63 13.73 16.28
C ALA A 29 -17.40 12.89 15.25
N ASP A 30 -17.44 13.35 14.00
CA ASP A 30 -17.95 12.58 12.88
C ASP A 30 -16.78 11.91 12.13
N ARG A 31 -16.80 10.58 12.09
CA ARG A 31 -15.74 9.72 11.51
C ARG A 31 -16.31 8.95 10.33
N GLU A 32 -16.65 9.69 9.28
CA GLU A 32 -16.93 9.06 7.99
C GLU A 32 -15.71 8.25 7.50
N LYS A 33 -15.97 7.24 6.67
CA LYS A 33 -14.94 6.41 6.04
C LYS A 33 -13.87 7.30 5.39
N GLY A 34 -12.61 7.04 5.70
CA GLY A 34 -11.48 7.79 5.13
C GLY A 34 -11.26 9.19 5.70
N TRP A 35 -11.84 9.58 6.83
CA TRP A 35 -11.55 10.88 7.48
C TRP A 35 -10.04 11.12 7.69
N TYR A 36 -9.32 10.04 8.00
CA TYR A 36 -7.88 10.03 8.25
C TYR A 36 -7.03 10.30 7.00
N LEU A 37 -7.61 10.27 5.79
CA LEU A 37 -6.90 10.60 4.54
C LEU A 37 -6.39 12.05 4.55
N ALA A 38 -7.08 12.94 5.27
CA ALA A 38 -6.63 14.31 5.48
C ALA A 38 -5.32 14.42 6.29
N LEU A 39 -4.91 13.35 6.98
CA LEU A 39 -3.66 13.30 7.74
C LEU A 39 -2.45 12.93 6.87
N MET A 40 -2.65 12.43 5.65
CA MET A 40 -1.59 12.11 4.69
C MET A 40 -0.89 13.39 4.18
N ALA A 41 0.37 13.27 3.75
CA ALA A 41 1.17 14.41 3.29
C ALA A 41 2.00 14.06 2.02
N PRO A 42 2.12 14.93 1.00
CA PRO A 42 1.20 16.03 0.75
C PRO A 42 -0.24 15.49 0.65
N ASN A 43 -1.24 16.35 0.83
CA ASN A 43 -2.65 15.98 0.68
C ASN A 43 -3.17 16.17 -0.76
N VAL A 44 -2.30 16.60 -1.67
CA VAL A 44 -2.56 16.83 -3.10
C VAL A 44 -1.41 16.23 -3.90
N LYS A 45 -1.72 15.51 -4.98
CA LYS A 45 -0.72 15.00 -5.92
C LYS A 45 -0.04 16.15 -6.66
N GLY A 46 1.24 16.01 -6.93
CA GLY A 46 2.02 17.02 -7.66
C GLY A 46 3.01 16.38 -8.63
N PRO A 47 3.68 17.18 -9.48
CA PRO A 47 4.61 16.66 -10.50
C PRO A 47 5.77 15.86 -9.91
N ASN A 48 6.07 16.05 -8.61
CA ASN A 48 7.17 15.42 -7.91
C ASN A 48 6.78 14.15 -7.15
N TYR A 49 5.47 13.89 -6.94
CA TYR A 49 4.98 12.79 -6.11
C TYR A 49 3.79 12.11 -6.77
N ALA A 50 3.98 10.86 -7.21
CA ALA A 50 2.94 10.08 -7.87
C ALA A 50 1.82 9.59 -6.92
N TRP A 51 2.08 9.59 -5.60
CA TRP A 51 1.13 9.23 -4.55
C TRP A 51 1.33 10.10 -3.30
N LEU A 52 0.38 10.04 -2.37
CA LEU A 52 0.47 10.74 -1.08
C LEU A 52 1.16 9.86 -0.04
N ASP A 53 1.94 10.43 0.88
CA ASP A 53 2.61 9.68 1.95
C ASP A 53 1.66 9.47 3.16
N PRO A 54 1.29 8.21 3.48
CA PRO A 54 0.49 7.89 4.65
C PRO A 54 1.29 7.85 5.97
N SER A 55 2.60 8.07 5.97
CA SER A 55 3.43 8.01 7.19
C SER A 55 2.90 8.89 8.32
N ARG A 56 2.39 10.09 8.01
CA ARG A 56 1.79 10.99 9.00
C ARG A 56 0.45 10.47 9.55
N LEU A 57 -0.36 9.79 8.72
CA LEU A 57 -1.57 9.08 9.16
C LEU A 57 -1.20 7.96 10.14
N TYR A 58 -0.15 7.18 9.87
CA TYR A 58 0.26 6.06 10.72
C TYR A 58 0.68 6.49 12.13
N CYS A 59 1.18 7.71 12.28
CA CYS A 59 1.49 8.28 13.58
C CYS A 59 0.25 8.59 14.43
N HIS A 60 -0.94 8.74 13.81
CA HIS A 60 -2.18 9.08 14.51
C HIS A 60 -2.89 7.82 15.02
N PRO A 61 -3.03 7.60 16.35
CA PRO A 61 -3.51 6.33 16.90
C PRO A 61 -4.87 5.90 16.36
N GLN A 62 -5.87 6.77 16.42
CA GLN A 62 -7.21 6.46 15.90
C GLN A 62 -7.22 6.37 14.37
N GLY A 63 -6.34 7.11 13.70
CA GLY A 63 -6.32 7.18 12.23
C GLY A 63 -5.81 5.87 11.62
N LEU A 64 -4.76 5.30 12.21
CA LEU A 64 -4.26 3.98 11.82
C LEU A 64 -5.33 2.90 12.09
N GLN A 65 -5.97 2.91 13.26
CA GLN A 65 -6.97 1.89 13.60
C GLN A 65 -8.20 1.95 12.70
N ASP A 66 -8.72 3.14 12.43
CA ASP A 66 -9.86 3.31 11.53
C ASP A 66 -9.48 2.92 10.09
N CYS A 67 -8.26 3.25 9.65
CA CYS A 67 -7.76 2.85 8.34
C CYS A 67 -7.69 1.33 8.17
N VAL A 68 -7.12 0.62 9.14
CA VAL A 68 -7.07 -0.84 9.13
C VAL A 68 -8.48 -1.43 9.19
N THR A 69 -9.38 -0.85 9.98
CA THR A 69 -10.78 -1.28 10.06
C THR A 69 -11.48 -1.15 8.71
N ASP A 70 -11.33 -0.01 8.03
CA ASP A 70 -11.93 0.25 6.72
C ASP A 70 -11.36 -0.69 5.62
N LEU A 71 -10.07 -1.04 5.70
CA LEU A 71 -9.45 -2.01 4.79
C LEU A 71 -9.98 -3.43 5.00
N LEU A 72 -10.29 -3.82 6.23
CA LEU A 72 -10.75 -5.16 6.57
C LEU A 72 -12.25 -5.34 6.47
N GLN A 73 -13.03 -4.25 6.54
CA GLN A 73 -14.49 -4.31 6.56
C GLN A 73 -15.09 -5.14 5.41
N PRO A 74 -14.64 -5.00 4.14
CA PRO A 74 -15.19 -5.80 3.06
C PRO A 74 -14.92 -7.30 3.19
N PHE A 75 -13.88 -7.70 3.92
CA PHE A 75 -13.45 -9.09 4.10
C PHE A 75 -13.99 -9.75 5.38
N GLN A 76 -14.91 -9.10 6.10
CA GLN A 76 -15.51 -9.68 7.29
C GLN A 76 -16.24 -10.99 6.97
N GLY A 77 -15.84 -12.06 7.66
CA GLY A 77 -16.39 -13.40 7.45
C GLY A 77 -15.73 -14.18 6.30
N ASP A 78 -14.84 -13.56 5.53
CA ASP A 78 -14.09 -14.27 4.50
C ASP A 78 -13.03 -15.19 5.14
N PRO A 79 -12.77 -16.36 4.54
CA PRO A 79 -11.66 -17.18 4.98
C PRO A 79 -10.33 -16.53 4.54
N ILE A 80 -9.57 -16.02 5.51
CA ILE A 80 -8.20 -15.50 5.34
C ILE A 80 -7.28 -16.31 6.24
N ASP A 81 -6.23 -16.88 5.66
CA ASP A 81 -5.24 -17.69 6.38
C ASP A 81 -3.98 -16.89 6.73
N MET A 82 -3.64 -15.92 5.88
CA MET A 82 -2.44 -15.10 6.02
C MET A 82 -2.64 -13.73 5.36
N VAL A 83 -1.90 -12.72 5.83
CA VAL A 83 -1.85 -11.40 5.18
C VAL A 83 -0.46 -11.20 4.59
N ALA A 84 -0.39 -10.74 3.35
CA ALA A 84 0.86 -10.39 2.69
C ALA A 84 0.94 -8.87 2.50
N GLY A 85 2.01 -8.25 2.98
CA GLY A 85 2.29 -6.83 2.77
C GLY A 85 3.31 -6.64 1.65
N ILE A 86 3.11 -5.60 0.83
CA ILE A 86 4.04 -5.24 -0.26
C ILE A 86 5.03 -4.17 0.22
N ASP A 87 6.30 -4.32 -0.16
CA ASP A 87 7.40 -3.46 0.29
C ASP A 87 7.23 -1.98 -0.10
N ALA A 88 7.49 -1.03 0.79
CA ALA A 88 7.73 -1.17 2.24
C ALA A 88 6.50 -0.78 3.05
N MET A 89 5.74 0.19 2.55
CA MET A 89 4.64 0.81 3.30
C MET A 89 3.43 -0.13 3.45
N GLY A 90 3.26 -1.08 2.53
CA GLY A 90 2.30 -2.16 2.70
C GLY A 90 2.60 -3.06 3.90
N PHE A 91 3.84 -3.10 4.42
CA PHE A 91 4.16 -3.85 5.64
C PHE A 91 3.49 -3.27 6.88
N ILE A 92 3.36 -1.95 6.99
CA ILE A 92 2.77 -1.30 8.15
C ILE A 92 1.29 -1.68 8.24
N LEU A 93 0.55 -1.47 7.16
CA LEU A 93 -0.87 -1.81 7.05
C LEU A 93 -1.10 -3.32 7.10
N GLY A 94 -0.28 -4.10 6.38
CA GLY A 94 -0.40 -5.55 6.32
C GLY A 94 -0.12 -6.21 7.68
N ALA A 95 0.88 -5.75 8.44
CA ALA A 95 1.15 -6.27 9.77
C ALA A 95 0.03 -5.89 10.76
N ALA A 96 -0.50 -4.66 10.69
CA ALA A 96 -1.62 -4.25 11.52
C ALA A 96 -2.91 -5.05 11.19
N ALA A 97 -3.16 -5.30 9.90
CA ALA A 97 -4.26 -6.14 9.45
C ALA A 97 -4.08 -7.60 9.91
N ALA A 98 -2.88 -8.17 9.78
CA ALA A 98 -2.56 -9.52 10.24
C ALA A 98 -2.81 -9.67 11.75
N ALA A 99 -2.34 -8.70 12.54
CA ALA A 99 -2.55 -8.67 13.99
C ALA A 99 -4.05 -8.60 14.33
N THR A 100 -4.81 -7.74 13.65
CA THR A 100 -6.27 -7.59 13.84
C THR A 100 -7.02 -8.88 13.51
N LEU A 101 -6.64 -9.56 12.43
CA LEU A 101 -7.23 -10.84 12.02
C LEU A 101 -6.70 -12.05 12.81
N ARG A 102 -5.68 -11.86 13.67
CA ARG A 102 -4.92 -12.92 14.35
C ARG A 102 -4.36 -13.96 13.38
N LYS A 103 -3.70 -13.48 12.32
CA LYS A 103 -3.08 -14.29 11.25
C LYS A 103 -1.58 -14.02 11.14
N GLY A 104 -0.90 -14.91 10.41
CA GLY A 104 0.50 -14.70 10.03
C GLY A 104 0.66 -13.55 9.03
N PHE A 105 1.89 -13.03 8.95
CA PHE A 105 2.28 -11.98 8.01
C PHE A 105 3.38 -12.46 7.06
N LEU A 106 3.22 -12.18 5.77
CA LEU A 106 4.18 -12.49 4.71
C LEU A 106 4.69 -11.19 4.07
N ALA A 107 6.01 -11.02 4.02
CA ALA A 107 6.62 -9.89 3.34
C ALA A 107 6.87 -10.23 1.86
N VAL A 108 6.25 -9.48 0.94
CA VAL A 108 6.60 -9.46 -0.48
C VAL A 108 7.57 -8.30 -0.70
N ARG A 109 8.82 -8.62 -1.03
CA ARG A 109 9.96 -7.68 -0.98
C ARG A 109 10.43 -7.27 -2.35
N LYS A 110 11.10 -6.13 -2.47
CA LYS A 110 11.94 -5.85 -3.64
C LYS A 110 13.11 -6.83 -3.67
N ALA A 111 13.60 -7.18 -4.85
CA ALA A 111 14.65 -8.18 -5.01
C ALA A 111 15.94 -7.87 -4.21
N GLY A 112 16.57 -8.92 -3.69
CA GLY A 112 17.86 -8.87 -3.00
C GLY A 112 17.77 -8.55 -1.50
N HIS A 113 16.59 -8.66 -0.91
CA HIS A 113 16.35 -8.33 0.48
C HIS A 113 16.01 -9.54 1.37
N LEU A 114 15.62 -10.68 0.77
CA LEU A 114 15.41 -11.94 1.46
C LEU A 114 16.67 -12.81 1.44
N CYS A 115 17.07 -13.33 2.60
CA CYS A 115 18.25 -14.20 2.77
C CYS A 115 17.89 -15.69 2.76
N VAL A 116 16.86 -16.07 2.01
CA VAL A 116 16.31 -17.43 1.91
C VAL A 116 15.99 -17.76 0.45
N GLN A 117 15.55 -18.99 0.16
CA GLN A 117 15.05 -19.32 -1.17
C GLN A 117 13.80 -18.49 -1.50
N THR A 118 13.80 -17.89 -2.68
CA THR A 118 12.73 -16.99 -3.14
C THR A 118 12.19 -17.39 -4.49
N LEU A 119 10.92 -17.05 -4.71
CA LEU A 119 10.34 -16.88 -6.05
C LEU A 119 10.42 -15.40 -6.41
N ALA A 120 10.70 -15.08 -7.67
CA ALA A 120 10.86 -13.72 -8.16
C ALA A 120 9.92 -13.46 -9.33
N GLN A 121 9.36 -12.24 -9.39
CA GLN A 121 8.46 -11.80 -10.44
C GLN A 121 8.87 -10.40 -10.93
N PRO A 122 9.22 -10.25 -12.22
CA PRO A 122 9.50 -8.93 -12.79
C PRO A 122 8.23 -8.09 -12.92
N TYR A 123 8.38 -6.78 -12.85
CA TYR A 123 7.32 -5.82 -13.15
C TYR A 123 7.89 -4.51 -13.67
N THR A 124 7.06 -3.75 -14.38
CA THR A 124 7.40 -2.40 -14.84
C THR A 124 6.90 -1.38 -13.83
N ASP A 125 7.80 -0.56 -13.28
CA ASP A 125 7.43 0.51 -12.36
C ASP A 125 6.81 1.72 -13.10
N TYR A 126 6.36 2.72 -12.34
CA TYR A 126 5.72 3.92 -12.89
C TYR A 126 6.66 4.74 -13.81
N SER A 127 7.98 4.53 -13.73
CA SER A 127 8.98 5.18 -14.58
C SER A 127 9.28 4.40 -15.86
N GLY A 128 8.63 3.24 -16.08
CA GLY A 128 8.88 2.36 -17.22
C GLY A 128 10.10 1.46 -17.05
N ARG A 129 10.69 1.39 -15.86
CA ARG A 129 11.87 0.56 -15.59
C ARG A 129 11.44 -0.82 -15.08
N GLU A 130 12.15 -1.84 -15.54
CA GLU A 130 11.98 -3.19 -15.00
C GLU A 130 12.57 -3.27 -13.59
N LYS A 131 11.78 -3.87 -12.69
CA LYS A 131 12.07 -4.14 -11.30
C LYS A 131 11.63 -5.55 -10.98
N VAL A 132 12.04 -6.07 -9.83
CA VAL A 132 11.71 -7.44 -9.43
C VAL A 132 11.19 -7.44 -8.00
N MET A 133 10.06 -8.11 -7.80
CA MET A 133 9.55 -8.47 -6.47
C MET A 133 9.91 -9.92 -6.16
N GLU A 134 10.12 -10.22 -4.89
CA GLU A 134 10.45 -11.55 -4.40
C GLU A 134 9.64 -11.91 -3.16
N VAL A 135 9.41 -13.21 -2.97
CA VAL A 135 8.77 -13.77 -1.79
C VAL A 135 9.45 -15.08 -1.42
N ARG A 136 9.52 -15.37 -0.12
CA ARG A 136 10.07 -16.66 0.36
C ARG A 136 9.17 -17.83 -0.04
N THR A 137 9.76 -18.97 -0.38
CA THR A 137 9.00 -20.13 -0.89
C THR A 137 8.56 -21.13 0.18
N ASP A 138 9.13 -21.06 1.38
CA ASP A 138 8.95 -22.03 2.47
C ASP A 138 7.82 -21.68 3.45
N ALA A 139 7.12 -20.55 3.23
CA ALA A 139 6.05 -20.07 4.11
C ALA A 139 4.64 -20.27 3.55
N ILE A 140 4.50 -20.61 2.26
CA ILE A 140 3.19 -20.74 1.60
C ILE A 140 2.99 -22.21 1.21
N SER A 141 1.94 -22.82 1.75
CA SER A 141 1.47 -24.13 1.32
C SER A 141 0.32 -23.98 0.33
N PRO A 142 0.06 -25.00 -0.52
CA PRO A 142 -1.05 -24.92 -1.44
C PRO A 142 -2.42 -24.72 -0.78
N GLY A 143 -3.28 -23.93 -1.40
CA GLY A 143 -4.65 -23.65 -0.94
C GLY A 143 -4.80 -22.56 0.12
N LEU A 144 -3.72 -21.95 0.61
CA LEU A 144 -3.81 -20.81 1.54
C LEU A 144 -4.47 -19.59 0.89
N ARG A 145 -5.38 -18.95 1.62
CA ARG A 145 -6.05 -17.72 1.20
C ARG A 145 -5.35 -16.51 1.78
N ILE A 146 -4.64 -15.80 0.91
CA ILE A 146 -3.76 -14.70 1.31
C ILE A 146 -4.40 -13.36 0.95
N LEU A 147 -4.58 -12.48 1.94
CA LEU A 147 -4.99 -11.09 1.71
C LEU A 147 -3.77 -10.25 1.36
N LEU A 148 -3.74 -9.65 0.17
CA LEU A 148 -2.67 -8.76 -0.25
C LEU A 148 -2.96 -7.32 0.18
N VAL A 149 -1.98 -6.67 0.82
CA VAL A 149 -2.11 -5.33 1.39
C VAL A 149 -0.98 -4.43 0.90
N ASP A 150 -1.36 -3.27 0.39
CA ASP A 150 -0.43 -2.18 0.07
C ASP A 150 -1.00 -0.86 0.56
N GLN A 151 -0.24 0.23 0.50
CA GLN A 151 -0.78 1.56 0.72
C GLN A 151 -1.42 2.12 -0.55
N TRP A 152 -0.85 1.87 -1.74
CA TRP A 152 -1.32 2.52 -2.96
C TRP A 152 -1.10 1.68 -4.20
N VAL A 153 -2.15 1.55 -5.00
CA VAL A 153 -2.12 0.90 -6.31
C VAL A 153 -2.24 1.98 -7.37
N GLU A 154 -1.09 2.43 -7.89
CA GLU A 154 -1.02 3.43 -8.97
C GLU A 154 -1.17 2.75 -10.34
N THR A 155 -0.08 2.28 -10.96
CA THR A 155 -0.13 1.51 -12.22
C THR A 155 -0.60 0.07 -12.02
N GLY A 156 -0.57 -0.40 -10.77
CA GLY A 156 -0.83 -1.78 -10.37
C GLY A 156 0.30 -2.76 -10.64
N GLY A 157 1.49 -2.32 -11.09
CA GLY A 157 2.60 -3.22 -11.42
C GLY A 157 3.09 -4.05 -10.22
N THR A 158 3.34 -3.40 -9.08
CA THR A 158 3.78 -4.08 -7.84
C THR A 158 2.72 -5.05 -7.31
N MET A 159 1.46 -4.62 -7.28
CA MET A 159 0.34 -5.45 -6.83
C MET A 159 0.14 -6.66 -7.73
N ARG A 160 0.21 -6.50 -9.06
CA ARG A 160 0.13 -7.61 -10.03
C ARG A 160 1.27 -8.61 -9.83
N ALA A 161 2.50 -8.15 -9.66
CA ALA A 161 3.62 -9.04 -9.36
C ALA A 161 3.43 -9.81 -8.05
N ALA A 162 2.90 -9.16 -7.01
CA ALA A 162 2.61 -9.82 -5.74
C ALA A 162 1.48 -10.87 -5.86
N ILE A 163 0.44 -10.57 -6.64
CA ILE A 163 -0.63 -11.51 -6.99
C ILE A 163 -0.03 -12.74 -7.69
N GLU A 164 0.76 -12.54 -8.74
CA GLU A 164 1.38 -13.62 -9.51
C GLU A 164 2.32 -14.49 -8.66
N LEU A 165 3.09 -13.88 -7.75
CA LEU A 165 3.94 -14.62 -6.81
C LEU A 165 3.13 -15.52 -5.88
N VAL A 166 2.03 -15.00 -5.31
CA VAL A 166 1.13 -15.76 -4.43
C VAL A 166 0.43 -16.88 -5.22
N GLU A 167 -0.02 -16.58 -6.43
CA GLU A 167 -0.67 -17.54 -7.34
C GLU A 167 0.24 -18.71 -7.71
N GLN A 168 1.51 -18.42 -8.01
CA GLN A 168 2.50 -19.44 -8.31
C GLN A 168 2.83 -20.33 -7.09
N LEU A 169 2.92 -19.74 -5.89
CA LEU A 169 3.34 -20.48 -4.69
C LEU A 169 2.25 -21.39 -4.11
N GLY A 170 1.01 -20.96 -4.09
CA GLY A 170 -0.05 -21.72 -3.44
C GLY A 170 -0.78 -22.75 -4.33
N GLY A 171 -0.33 -22.99 -5.57
CA GLY A 171 -0.76 -24.12 -6.43
C GLY A 171 -2.24 -24.15 -6.89
N HIS A 172 -2.51 -24.57 -8.12
CA HIS A 172 -3.80 -24.33 -8.79
C HIS A 172 -5.10 -24.69 -8.02
N PRO A 173 -5.90 -23.67 -7.63
CA PRO A 173 -5.48 -22.29 -7.42
C PRO A 173 -5.41 -21.91 -5.94
N PRO A 174 -4.31 -21.25 -5.50
CA PRO A 174 -4.40 -20.38 -4.34
C PRO A 174 -5.04 -19.11 -4.85
N LEU A 175 -6.23 -18.82 -4.37
CA LEU A 175 -6.88 -17.57 -4.74
C LEU A 175 -6.44 -16.55 -3.71
N PRO A 176 -5.81 -15.42 -4.12
CA PRO A 176 -5.75 -14.25 -3.26
C PRO A 176 -7.12 -14.05 -2.64
N ALA A 177 -7.18 -13.96 -1.31
CA ALA A 177 -8.44 -13.73 -0.61
C ALA A 177 -9.06 -12.39 -1.06
N GLY A 178 -8.18 -11.45 -1.43
CA GLY A 178 -8.50 -10.20 -2.08
C GLY A 178 -7.30 -9.26 -2.04
N VAL A 179 -7.57 -8.00 -2.39
CA VAL A 179 -6.60 -6.90 -2.37
C VAL A 179 -7.14 -5.77 -1.50
N ALA A 180 -6.33 -5.25 -0.58
CA ALA A 180 -6.65 -4.07 0.20
C ALA A 180 -5.57 -3.00 0.01
N ALA A 181 -5.97 -1.76 -0.28
CA ALA A 181 -5.04 -0.63 -0.30
C ALA A 181 -5.71 0.67 0.12
N ILE A 182 -4.97 1.64 0.67
CA ILE A 182 -5.58 2.95 1.02
C ILE A 182 -6.25 3.54 -0.22
N CYS A 183 -5.54 3.56 -1.34
CA CYS A 183 -6.07 3.94 -2.64
C CYS A 183 -5.76 2.89 -3.70
N ILE A 184 -6.76 2.60 -4.52
CA ILE A 184 -6.61 1.93 -5.81
C ILE A 184 -7.04 2.96 -6.86
N GLU A 185 -6.16 3.33 -7.78
CA GLU A 185 -6.51 4.31 -8.82
C GLU A 185 -7.38 3.68 -9.90
N ASP A 186 -8.10 4.50 -10.67
CA ASP A 186 -8.72 4.10 -11.93
C ASP A 186 -7.68 4.06 -13.09
N SER A 187 -6.56 3.39 -12.83
CA SER A 187 -5.59 3.04 -13.87
C SER A 187 -5.97 1.73 -14.55
N GLU A 188 -5.31 1.39 -15.66
CA GLU A 188 -5.47 0.07 -16.29
C GLU A 188 -5.26 -1.08 -15.29
N GLY A 189 -4.23 -0.98 -14.45
CA GLY A 189 -3.98 -2.00 -13.42
C GLY A 189 -4.99 -1.99 -12.30
N GLY A 190 -5.40 -0.82 -11.84
CA GLY A 190 -6.44 -0.71 -10.81
C GLY A 190 -7.77 -1.31 -11.28
N ARG A 191 -8.17 -1.10 -12.54
CA ARG A 191 -9.34 -1.76 -13.14
C ARG A 191 -9.15 -3.26 -13.24
N TRP A 192 -8.02 -3.71 -13.77
CA TRP A 192 -7.71 -5.14 -13.91
C TRP A 192 -7.84 -5.89 -12.58
N ILE A 193 -7.36 -5.29 -11.49
CA ILE A 193 -7.44 -5.86 -10.14
C ILE A 193 -8.90 -5.93 -9.67
N ARG A 194 -9.66 -4.84 -9.79
CA ARG A 194 -11.07 -4.78 -9.36
C ARG A 194 -11.98 -5.75 -10.11
N GLU A 195 -11.69 -6.02 -11.38
CA GLU A 195 -12.44 -6.97 -12.20
C GLU A 195 -12.23 -8.43 -11.79
N ARG A 196 -11.08 -8.75 -11.18
CA ARG A 196 -10.64 -10.14 -10.92
C ARG A 196 -10.65 -10.52 -9.46
N TYR A 197 -10.46 -9.57 -8.56
CA TYR A 197 -10.31 -9.81 -7.14
C TYR A 197 -11.24 -8.94 -6.33
N LYS A 198 -11.71 -9.49 -5.21
CA LYS A 198 -12.40 -8.71 -4.19
C LYS A 198 -11.45 -7.63 -3.66
N CYS A 199 -11.89 -6.38 -3.69
CA CYS A 199 -11.06 -5.24 -3.33
C CYS A 199 -11.63 -4.46 -2.14
N ALA A 200 -10.74 -3.92 -1.31
CA ALA A 200 -11.05 -2.90 -0.31
C ALA A 200 -10.15 -1.68 -0.52
N HIS A 201 -10.75 -0.48 -0.39
CA HIS A 201 -10.00 0.76 -0.30
C HIS A 201 -10.64 1.80 0.60
N CYS A 202 -9.83 2.74 1.07
CA CYS A 202 -10.21 3.77 2.03
C CYS A 202 -10.83 5.00 1.36
N VAL A 203 -10.49 5.26 0.09
CA VAL A 203 -10.94 6.44 -0.66
C VAL A 203 -12.45 6.40 -0.94
N PRO A 204 -13.25 7.36 -0.45
CA PRO A 204 -14.67 7.48 -0.80
C PRO A 204 -14.84 7.93 -2.26
N PRO A 205 -15.96 7.57 -2.93
CA PRO A 205 -16.19 7.92 -4.33
C PRO A 205 -16.05 9.42 -4.64
N ARG A 206 -16.50 10.29 -3.73
CA ARG A 206 -16.39 11.76 -3.87
C ARG A 206 -14.95 12.29 -3.89
N LEU A 207 -14.00 11.55 -3.33
CA LEU A 207 -12.58 11.92 -3.31
C LEU A 207 -11.77 11.21 -4.40
N GLN A 208 -12.29 10.12 -4.99
CA GLN A 208 -11.60 9.31 -6.00
C GLN A 208 -10.99 10.14 -7.14
N PRO A 209 -11.68 11.14 -7.75
CA PRO A 209 -11.10 11.94 -8.83
C PRO A 209 -9.87 12.77 -8.44
N ARG A 210 -9.59 12.99 -7.14
CA ARG A 210 -8.38 13.68 -6.66
C ARG A 210 -7.16 12.76 -6.59
N PHE A 211 -7.42 11.45 -6.57
CA PHE A 211 -6.41 10.42 -6.40
C PHE A 211 -6.15 9.66 -7.69
N ASP A 212 -7.14 9.55 -8.56
CA ASP A 212 -6.92 9.12 -9.92
C ASP A 212 -5.96 10.11 -10.60
N ARG A 213 -4.99 9.57 -11.33
CA ARG A 213 -4.00 10.35 -12.06
C ARG A 213 -4.69 11.47 -12.87
N HIS A 214 -4.42 12.73 -12.51
CA HIS A 214 -4.67 13.85 -13.42
C HIS A 214 -3.72 13.66 -14.61
N GLN A 215 -4.28 13.62 -15.82
CA GLN A 215 -3.54 13.84 -17.06
C GLN A 215 -2.86 15.21 -17.02
#